data_AF-A0A5N9GU58-F1
#
_entry.id   AF-A0A5N9GU58-F1
#
_cell.length_a   1.000
_cell.length_b   1.000
_cell.length_c   1.000
_cell.angle_alpha   90.00
_cell.angle_beta   90.00
_cell.angle_gamma   90.00
#
_symmetry.space_group_name_H-M   'P 1'
#
loop_
_entity.id
_entity.type
_entity.pdbx_description
1 polymer ?
#
loop_
_entity_poly.entity_id
_entity_poly.type
_entity_poly.pdbx_seq_one_letter_code
_entity_poly.pdbx_strand_id
1 'polypeptide(L)'
;MSGPGKVYLVGAGPGDPGLITVKGLRLLQEADVVIYDRLVDTRLLENARANAEMINVGKGRDNHSYTQEEINALLVEHGSAGKMVTRLKGGDPFVFGRGGEEALELVEAGIPFEVVPGITSAIGALTYAGIPITHRKVAASFAVVTGSEDPSRPNSGVDWPALVHIDTLVVLMGMEALPNVVEAVLAEGKPSDTPVALVRWGTRPDQETVSGDLTNIVARVKAAGLQAPVVTVIGPVAALREKLQWFDTGPLFGQRVLVTRTRQQASVLSSMLTERGAMPIELPTIAIEPMESGGAMDKALDGLTDYRWTVFTSANSVAVFFERLAARGLD
;
A
#
# COMPACT_ATOMS: atom_id res chain seq x y z
N MET A 1 -9.91 34.76 -12.79
CA MET A 1 -9.13 33.74 -12.07
C MET A 1 -10.03 32.53 -11.90
N SER A 2 -9.59 31.34 -12.30
CA SER A 2 -10.25 30.10 -11.89
C SER A 2 -10.30 30.07 -10.36
N GLY A 3 -11.42 29.64 -9.78
CA GLY A 3 -11.57 29.55 -8.32
C GLY A 3 -10.55 28.60 -7.67
N PRO A 4 -10.53 28.50 -6.33
CA PRO A 4 -9.65 27.57 -5.64
C PRO A 4 -9.88 26.14 -6.13
N GLY A 5 -8.81 25.36 -6.14
CA GLY A 5 -8.81 23.95 -6.47
C GLY A 5 -9.45 23.13 -5.35
N LYS A 6 -9.19 21.82 -5.34
CA LYS A 6 -9.73 20.94 -4.31
C LYS A 6 -8.70 19.92 -3.86
N VAL A 7 -8.58 19.76 -2.55
CA VAL A 7 -7.66 18.82 -1.91
C VAL A 7 -8.42 17.57 -1.47
N TYR A 8 -7.89 16.40 -1.82
CA TYR A 8 -8.45 15.11 -1.47
C TYR A 8 -7.50 14.40 -0.52
N LEU A 9 -7.91 14.17 0.73
CA LEU A 9 -7.16 13.36 1.70
C LEU A 9 -7.58 11.90 1.50
N VAL A 10 -6.73 11.09 0.87
CA VAL A 10 -7.08 9.75 0.40
C VAL A 10 -6.27 8.69 1.14
N GLY A 11 -6.97 7.71 1.73
CA GLY A 11 -6.35 6.52 2.29
C GLY A 11 -5.88 5.54 1.20
N ALA A 12 -4.58 5.26 1.19
CA ALA A 12 -3.93 4.35 0.25
C ALA A 12 -4.12 2.86 0.60
N GLY A 13 -4.56 2.57 1.83
CA GLY A 13 -4.54 1.21 2.36
C GLY A 13 -3.18 0.83 2.98
N PRO A 14 -3.04 -0.40 3.50
CA PRO A 14 -1.90 -0.81 4.32
C PRO A 14 -0.66 -1.26 3.53
N GLY A 15 -0.76 -1.44 2.21
CA GLY A 15 0.35 -1.85 1.35
C GLY A 15 -0.10 -2.35 -0.01
N ASP A 16 -0.99 -3.35 -0.05
CA ASP A 16 -1.52 -3.88 -1.30
C ASP A 16 -2.27 -2.80 -2.11
N PRO A 17 -1.82 -2.47 -3.34
CA PRO A 17 -2.52 -1.51 -4.21
C PRO A 17 -3.98 -1.88 -4.47
N GLY A 18 -4.34 -3.17 -4.42
CA GLY A 18 -5.72 -3.64 -4.58
C GLY A 18 -6.66 -3.27 -3.42
N LEU A 19 -6.11 -2.78 -2.29
CA LEU A 19 -6.88 -2.34 -1.13
C LEU A 19 -7.18 -0.84 -1.12
N ILE A 20 -6.74 -0.08 -2.13
CA ILE A 20 -7.25 1.28 -2.32
C ILE A 20 -8.74 1.22 -2.66
N THR A 21 -9.50 2.21 -2.21
CA THR A 21 -10.91 2.32 -2.61
C THR A 21 -11.01 2.71 -4.09
N VAL A 22 -12.09 2.29 -4.77
CA VAL A 22 -12.37 2.67 -6.17
C VAL A 22 -12.33 4.20 -6.34
N LYS A 23 -12.87 4.93 -5.36
CA LYS A 23 -12.83 6.39 -5.34
C LYS A 23 -11.42 6.94 -5.17
N GLY A 24 -10.62 6.37 -4.28
CA GLY A 24 -9.23 6.77 -4.08
C GLY A 24 -8.39 6.58 -5.35
N LEU A 25 -8.54 5.44 -6.04
CA LEU A 25 -7.84 5.16 -7.29
C LEU A 25 -8.21 6.16 -8.38
N ARG A 26 -9.51 6.45 -8.55
CA ARG A 26 -9.98 7.44 -9.51
C ARG A 26 -9.39 8.83 -9.24
N LEU A 27 -9.37 9.27 -7.98
CA LEU A 27 -8.80 10.57 -7.61
C LEU A 27 -7.28 10.62 -7.81
N LEU A 28 -6.58 9.51 -7.62
CA LEU A 28 -5.16 9.41 -7.93
C LEU A 28 -4.90 9.54 -9.44
N GLN A 29 -5.73 8.91 -10.27
CA GLN A 29 -5.65 8.97 -11.74
C GLN A 29 -5.97 10.37 -12.29
N GLU A 30 -6.86 11.12 -11.64
CA GLU A 30 -7.30 12.44 -12.07
C GLU A 30 -6.42 13.59 -11.53
N ALA A 31 -5.59 13.33 -10.50
CA ALA A 31 -4.89 14.37 -9.74
C ALA A 31 -3.91 15.22 -10.56
N ASP A 32 -3.93 16.53 -10.34
CA ASP A 32 -2.89 17.42 -10.83
C ASP A 32 -1.58 17.29 -10.07
N VAL A 33 -1.69 17.15 -8.76
CA VAL A 33 -0.57 16.98 -7.82
C VAL A 33 -0.87 15.80 -6.91
N VAL A 34 0.10 14.90 -6.73
CA VAL A 34 0.02 13.80 -5.78
C VAL A 34 1.06 14.02 -4.70
N ILE A 35 0.60 14.28 -3.47
CA ILE A 35 1.46 14.43 -2.29
C ILE A 35 1.34 13.16 -1.46
N TYR A 36 2.42 12.40 -1.30
CA TYR A 36 2.36 11.05 -0.73
C TYR A 36 3.41 10.77 0.35
N ASP A 37 3.05 9.92 1.31
CA ASP A 37 3.94 9.49 2.40
C ASP A 37 4.86 8.34 2.00
N ARG A 38 5.92 8.13 2.78
CA ARG A 38 6.91 7.04 2.59
C ARG A 38 6.31 5.64 2.52
N LEU A 39 5.22 5.39 3.25
CA LEU A 39 4.64 4.05 3.38
C LEU A 39 3.68 3.69 2.24
N VAL A 40 3.41 4.60 1.31
CA VAL A 40 2.62 4.33 0.12
C VAL A 40 3.41 3.45 -0.85
N ASP A 41 2.79 2.37 -1.34
CA ASP A 41 3.41 1.47 -2.30
C ASP A 41 3.59 2.16 -3.66
N THR A 42 4.78 2.07 -4.25
CA THR A 42 5.11 2.74 -5.51
C THR A 42 4.27 2.25 -6.68
N ARG A 43 3.81 0.98 -6.67
CA ARG A 43 2.92 0.43 -7.71
C ARG A 43 1.58 1.14 -7.75
N LEU A 44 1.15 1.70 -6.63
CA LEU A 44 -0.06 2.52 -6.59
C LEU A 44 0.17 3.85 -7.32
N LEU A 45 1.33 4.46 -7.12
CA LEU A 45 1.71 5.74 -7.75
C LEU A 45 1.83 5.66 -9.29
N GLU A 46 2.09 4.47 -9.85
CA GLU A 46 2.09 4.23 -11.30
C GLU A 46 0.71 4.47 -11.95
N ASN A 47 -0.37 4.55 -11.16
CA ASN A 47 -1.71 4.89 -11.63
C ASN A 47 -1.94 6.40 -11.73
N ALA A 48 -1.03 7.24 -11.23
CA ALA A 48 -1.15 8.69 -11.41
C ALA A 48 -1.06 9.03 -12.90
N ARG A 49 -1.77 10.09 -13.34
CA ARG A 49 -1.64 10.59 -14.71
C ARG A 49 -0.18 10.98 -15.01
N ALA A 50 0.24 10.83 -16.26
CA ALA A 50 1.64 11.05 -16.68
C ALA A 50 2.18 12.47 -16.38
N ASN A 51 1.30 13.47 -16.35
CA ASN A 51 1.66 14.88 -16.10
C ASN A 51 1.37 15.32 -14.66
N ALA A 52 1.07 14.39 -13.74
CA ALA A 52 0.90 14.72 -12.34
C ALA A 52 2.24 15.13 -11.72
N GLU A 53 2.22 16.19 -10.94
CA GLU A 53 3.35 16.57 -10.10
C GLU A 53 3.41 15.64 -8.88
N MET A 54 4.52 14.93 -8.69
CA MET A 54 4.67 13.91 -7.64
C MET A 54 5.56 14.45 -6.51
N ILE A 55 5.00 14.63 -5.31
CA ILE A 55 5.71 15.20 -4.15
C ILE A 55 5.78 14.16 -3.03
N ASN A 56 6.99 13.66 -2.77
CA ASN A 56 7.24 12.72 -1.68
C ASN A 56 7.52 13.49 -0.38
N VAL A 57 6.60 13.43 0.57
CA VAL A 57 6.73 14.08 1.89
C VAL A 57 7.17 13.12 2.99
N GLY A 58 7.49 11.87 2.63
CA GLY A 58 7.96 10.86 3.54
C GLY A 58 9.41 11.07 3.99
N LYS A 59 9.72 10.77 5.27
CA LYS A 59 11.09 10.82 5.83
C LYS A 59 12.00 9.77 5.18
N GLY A 60 12.80 10.15 4.19
CA GLY A 60 13.87 9.34 3.61
C GLY A 60 15.20 9.47 4.36
N ARG A 61 16.14 8.54 4.14
CA ARG A 61 17.50 8.65 4.69
C ARG A 61 18.34 9.77 4.04
N ASP A 62 17.97 10.16 2.82
CA ASP A 62 18.74 11.10 1.98
C ASP A 62 17.93 12.33 1.51
N ASN A 63 16.75 12.59 2.08
CA ASN A 63 15.85 13.67 1.64
C ASN A 63 15.46 14.62 2.78
N HIS A 64 15.17 15.89 2.46
CA HIS A 64 14.56 16.85 3.39
C HIS A 64 13.32 16.21 4.02
N SER A 65 13.30 16.11 5.34
CA SER A 65 12.16 15.58 6.08
C SER A 65 11.15 16.70 6.26
N TYR A 66 10.08 16.69 5.46
CA TYR A 66 9.00 17.66 5.62
C TYR A 66 8.42 17.62 7.04
N THR A 67 8.24 18.79 7.65
CA THR A 67 7.43 18.94 8.86
C THR A 67 5.95 18.91 8.51
N GLN A 68 5.07 18.82 9.52
CA GLN A 68 3.63 18.84 9.22
C GLN A 68 3.19 20.18 8.67
N GLU A 69 3.76 21.26 9.20
CA GLU A 69 3.48 22.62 8.79
C GLU A 69 3.90 22.84 7.33
N GLU A 70 5.03 22.27 6.92
CA GLU A 70 5.46 22.30 5.51
C GLU A 70 4.51 21.48 4.60
N ILE A 71 4.05 20.30 5.05
CA ILE A 71 3.05 19.50 4.30
C ILE A 71 1.73 20.27 4.17
N ASN A 72 1.25 20.86 5.26
CA ASN A 72 0.06 21.68 5.31
C ASN A 72 0.17 22.86 4.34
N ALA A 73 1.30 23.57 4.34
CA ALA A 73 1.57 24.67 3.43
C ALA A 73 1.54 24.23 1.97
N LEU A 74 2.12 23.08 1.62
CA LEU A 74 2.05 22.53 0.25
C LEU A 74 0.61 22.24 -0.20
N LEU A 75 -0.22 21.70 0.69
CA LEU A 75 -1.63 21.43 0.39
C LEU A 75 -2.38 22.73 0.11
N VAL A 76 -2.17 23.75 0.94
CA VAL A 76 -2.78 25.09 0.77
C VAL A 76 -2.27 25.77 -0.49
N GLU A 77 -0.97 25.71 -0.78
CA GLU A 77 -0.34 26.31 -1.95
C GLU A 77 -0.96 25.77 -3.25
N HIS A 78 -0.96 24.45 -3.41
CA HIS A 78 -1.49 23.82 -4.63
C HIS A 78 -3.00 23.95 -4.72
N GLY A 79 -3.74 23.87 -3.61
CA GLY A 79 -5.17 24.13 -3.58
C GLY A 79 -5.50 25.56 -4.00
N SER A 80 -4.75 26.55 -3.50
CA SER A 80 -4.90 27.97 -3.87
C SER A 80 -4.58 28.23 -5.33
N ALA A 81 -3.66 27.46 -5.91
CA ALA A 81 -3.31 27.52 -7.32
C ALA A 81 -4.36 26.91 -8.27
N GLY A 82 -5.51 26.47 -7.76
CA GLY A 82 -6.59 25.91 -8.60
C GLY A 82 -6.42 24.43 -8.95
N LYS A 83 -5.42 23.74 -8.37
CA LYS A 83 -5.08 22.36 -8.73
C LYS A 83 -5.98 21.33 -8.03
N MET A 84 -6.19 20.19 -8.67
CA MET A 84 -6.72 18.99 -8.02
C MET A 84 -5.58 18.27 -7.28
N VAL A 85 -5.58 18.29 -5.95
CA VAL A 85 -4.50 17.73 -5.14
C VAL A 85 -4.97 16.42 -4.51
N THR A 86 -4.26 15.32 -4.75
CA THR A 86 -4.46 14.07 -4.02
C THR A 86 -3.36 13.90 -2.97
N ARG A 87 -3.72 14.09 -1.70
CA ARG A 87 -2.89 13.78 -0.54
C ARG A 87 -3.07 12.32 -0.18
N LEU A 88 -2.16 11.47 -0.68
CA LEU A 88 -2.23 10.02 -0.53
C LEU A 88 -1.51 9.57 0.74
N LYS A 89 -2.28 9.06 1.70
CA LYS A 89 -1.83 8.73 3.07
C LYS A 89 -1.86 7.22 3.28
N GLY A 90 -0.83 6.67 3.93
CA GLY A 90 -0.81 5.24 4.27
C GLY A 90 -1.97 4.85 5.19
N GLY A 91 -2.61 3.72 4.93
CA GLY A 91 -3.77 3.26 5.69
C GLY A 91 -5.01 4.15 5.47
N ASP A 92 -5.47 4.77 6.55
CA ASP A 92 -6.63 5.67 6.58
C ASP A 92 -6.21 7.08 7.03
N PRO A 93 -6.74 8.16 6.42
CA PRO A 93 -6.36 9.54 6.77
C PRO A 93 -6.57 9.90 8.25
N PHE A 94 -7.57 9.32 8.90
CA PHE A 94 -8.00 9.68 10.25
C PHE A 94 -7.61 8.67 11.34
N VAL A 95 -6.98 7.55 10.97
CA VAL A 95 -6.44 6.59 11.96
C VAL A 95 -4.94 6.84 12.14
N PHE A 96 -4.60 7.70 13.11
CA PHE A 96 -3.22 8.15 13.41
C PHE A 96 -2.44 8.71 12.21
N GLY A 97 -3.15 9.13 11.16
CA GLY A 97 -2.57 9.67 9.94
C GLY A 97 -2.42 11.20 9.93
N ARG A 98 -2.87 11.91 10.97
CA ARG A 98 -2.89 13.40 11.03
C ARG A 98 -3.77 14.08 9.99
N GLY A 99 -4.64 13.35 9.30
CA GLY A 99 -5.55 13.94 8.32
C GLY A 99 -6.50 15.00 8.91
N GLY A 100 -6.80 14.92 10.21
CA GLY A 100 -7.59 15.94 10.90
C GLY A 100 -6.87 17.28 10.98
N GLU A 101 -5.57 17.27 11.28
CA GLU A 101 -4.72 18.49 11.31
C GLU A 101 -4.62 19.11 9.91
N GLU A 102 -4.36 18.27 8.89
CA GLU A 102 -4.31 18.70 7.48
C GLU A 102 -5.66 19.31 7.03
N ALA A 103 -6.78 18.71 7.44
CA ALA A 103 -8.12 19.21 7.11
C ALA A 103 -8.43 20.56 7.77
N LEU A 104 -8.02 20.76 9.04
CA LEU A 104 -8.22 22.02 9.75
C LEU A 104 -7.48 23.17 9.06
N GLU A 105 -6.24 22.95 8.62
CA GLU A 105 -5.48 23.94 7.87
C GLU A 105 -6.20 24.35 6.56
N LEU A 106 -6.73 23.37 5.84
CA LEU A 106 -7.47 23.62 4.60
C LEU A 106 -8.74 24.44 4.84
N VAL A 107 -9.43 24.21 5.96
CA VAL A 107 -10.57 25.04 6.38
C VAL A 107 -10.13 26.48 6.65
N GLU A 108 -9.05 26.68 7.41
CA GLU A 108 -8.53 28.01 7.76
C GLU A 108 -8.11 28.79 6.51
N ALA A 109 -7.52 28.11 5.52
CA ALA A 109 -7.12 28.69 4.25
C ALA A 109 -8.28 28.85 3.24
N GLY A 110 -9.50 28.40 3.57
CA GLY A 110 -10.66 28.46 2.68
C GLY A 110 -10.57 27.55 1.45
N ILE A 111 -9.76 26.47 1.53
CA ILE A 111 -9.56 25.51 0.44
C ILE A 111 -10.58 24.37 0.56
N PRO A 112 -11.41 24.14 -0.47
CA PRO A 112 -12.30 22.99 -0.50
C PRO A 112 -11.51 21.68 -0.35
N PHE A 113 -12.00 20.79 0.51
CA PHE A 113 -11.39 19.48 0.66
C PHE A 113 -12.43 18.36 0.77
N GLU A 114 -11.96 17.13 0.60
CA GLU A 114 -12.75 15.92 0.76
C GLU A 114 -11.88 14.79 1.30
N VAL A 115 -12.45 13.98 2.20
CA VAL A 115 -11.74 12.85 2.79
C VAL A 115 -12.29 11.56 2.20
N VAL A 116 -11.39 10.71 1.71
CA VAL A 116 -11.71 9.37 1.20
C VAL A 116 -11.07 8.36 2.15
N PRO A 117 -11.88 7.56 2.86
CA PRO A 117 -11.36 6.58 3.81
C PRO A 117 -10.53 5.51 3.10
N GLY A 118 -9.65 4.88 3.86
CA GLY A 118 -8.83 3.75 3.42
C GLY A 118 -8.89 2.58 4.38
N ILE A 119 -8.39 1.43 3.94
CA ILE A 119 -8.24 0.28 4.82
C ILE A 119 -7.08 0.55 5.78
N THR A 120 -7.37 0.73 7.07
CA THR A 120 -6.32 0.92 8.08
C THR A 120 -5.50 -0.34 8.31
N SER A 121 -4.20 -0.19 8.60
CA SER A 121 -3.32 -1.32 8.95
C SER A 121 -3.77 -2.05 10.22
N ALA A 122 -4.45 -1.36 11.15
CA ALA A 122 -5.04 -1.96 12.34
C ALA A 122 -6.05 -3.08 12.03
N ILE A 123 -6.62 -3.10 10.82
CA ILE A 123 -7.57 -4.13 10.36
C ILE A 123 -6.98 -4.94 9.22
N GLY A 124 -6.49 -4.27 8.17
CA GLY A 124 -6.02 -4.91 6.95
C GLY A 124 -4.82 -5.83 7.18
N ALA A 125 -3.82 -5.38 7.95
CA ALA A 125 -2.64 -6.20 8.24
C ALA A 125 -3.00 -7.47 9.00
N LEU A 126 -3.90 -7.36 9.98
CA LEU A 126 -4.36 -8.51 10.77
C LEU A 126 -5.16 -9.50 9.91
N THR A 127 -6.05 -8.98 9.05
CA THR A 127 -6.84 -9.79 8.12
C THR A 127 -5.95 -10.64 7.20
N TYR A 128 -4.90 -10.03 6.65
CA TYR A 128 -3.91 -10.72 5.80
C TYR A 128 -2.93 -11.58 6.59
N ALA A 129 -2.86 -11.42 7.91
CA ALA A 129 -2.19 -12.35 8.80
C ALA A 129 -3.12 -13.47 9.30
N GLY A 130 -4.36 -13.59 8.80
CA GLY A 130 -5.32 -14.58 9.28
C GLY A 130 -5.81 -14.33 10.71
N ILE A 131 -5.76 -13.08 11.18
CA ILE A 131 -6.20 -12.68 12.53
C ILE A 131 -7.45 -11.81 12.38
N PRO A 132 -8.65 -12.32 12.72
CA PRO A 132 -9.84 -11.48 12.74
C PRO A 132 -9.79 -10.51 13.92
N ILE A 133 -10.33 -9.31 13.75
CA ILE A 133 -10.27 -8.25 14.78
C ILE A 133 -11.26 -8.56 15.90
N THR A 134 -12.42 -9.09 15.52
CA THR A 134 -13.47 -9.56 16.42
C THR A 134 -13.93 -10.95 16.00
N HIS A 135 -14.49 -11.71 16.95
CA HIS A 135 -15.06 -13.01 16.67
C HIS A 135 -16.08 -13.37 17.76
N ARG A 136 -17.32 -13.69 17.38
CA ARG A 136 -18.54 -13.74 18.24
C ARG A 136 -18.40 -14.48 19.58
N LYS A 137 -17.45 -15.42 19.72
CA LYS A 137 -17.21 -16.22 20.93
C LYS A 137 -15.81 -16.04 21.55
N VAL A 138 -15.03 -15.09 21.03
CA VAL A 138 -13.60 -14.94 21.33
C VAL A 138 -13.27 -13.49 21.69
N ALA A 139 -13.77 -12.53 20.92
CA ALA A 139 -13.58 -11.10 21.18
C ALA A 139 -14.80 -10.32 20.68
N ALA A 140 -15.46 -9.60 21.59
CA ALA A 140 -16.62 -8.76 21.31
C ALA A 140 -16.25 -7.26 21.28
N SER A 141 -15.07 -6.91 21.78
CA SER A 141 -14.54 -5.55 21.83
C SER A 141 -13.15 -5.47 21.20
N PHE A 142 -12.81 -4.31 20.65
CA PHE A 142 -11.44 -4.02 20.24
C PHE A 142 -11.13 -2.53 20.46
N ALA A 143 -9.84 -2.23 20.63
CA ALA A 143 -9.32 -0.89 20.73
C ALA A 143 -8.05 -0.76 19.88
N VAL A 144 -7.83 0.43 19.32
CA VAL A 144 -6.61 0.76 18.60
C VAL A 144 -5.94 1.93 19.30
N VAL A 145 -4.67 1.75 19.64
CA VAL A 145 -3.86 2.77 20.32
C VAL A 145 -2.55 2.98 19.58
N THR A 146 -1.94 4.14 19.84
CA THR A 146 -0.57 4.42 19.42
C THR A 146 0.40 4.00 20.53
N GLY A 147 1.45 3.28 20.16
CA GLY A 147 2.59 2.96 21.01
C GLY A 147 3.78 3.90 20.78
N SER A 148 3.57 5.04 20.12
CA SER A 148 4.61 6.06 19.93
C SER A 148 5.05 6.73 21.24
N GLU A 149 4.24 6.61 22.29
CA GLU A 149 4.54 7.10 23.63
C GLU A 149 4.94 5.94 24.53
N ASP A 150 5.95 6.17 25.36
CA ASP A 150 6.37 5.22 26.40
C ASP A 150 5.28 5.14 27.50
N PRO A 151 4.68 3.96 27.74
CA PRO A 151 3.67 3.74 28.78
C PRO A 151 4.11 4.15 30.18
N SER A 152 5.41 4.17 30.45
CA SER A 152 5.96 4.53 31.77
C SER A 152 5.95 6.03 32.07
N ARG A 153 5.58 6.88 31.09
CA ARG A 153 5.55 8.33 31.26
C ARG A 153 4.33 8.79 32.07
N PRO A 154 4.50 9.74 33.02
CA PRO A 154 3.41 10.20 33.90
C PRO A 154 2.19 10.81 33.19
N ASN A 155 2.33 11.21 31.91
CA ASN A 155 1.28 11.79 31.08
C ASN A 155 1.12 11.02 29.76
N SER A 156 1.26 9.70 29.77
CA SER A 156 0.91 8.91 28.57
C SER A 156 -0.56 9.18 28.20
N GLY A 157 -0.83 9.51 26.94
CA GLY A 157 -2.20 9.75 26.46
C GLY A 157 -3.08 8.50 26.43
N VAL A 158 -2.56 7.35 26.87
CA VAL A 158 -3.18 6.04 26.77
C VAL A 158 -3.47 5.48 28.17
N ASP A 159 -4.74 5.19 28.45
CA ASP A 159 -5.20 4.58 29.70
C ASP A 159 -5.02 3.05 29.69
N TRP A 160 -3.80 2.60 30.00
CA TRP A 160 -3.46 1.16 30.04
C TRP A 160 -4.34 0.33 31.00
N PRO A 161 -4.67 0.81 32.22
CA PRO A 161 -5.62 0.13 33.10
C PRO A 161 -6.99 -0.13 32.46
N ALA A 162 -7.53 0.81 31.68
CA ALA A 162 -8.79 0.57 30.97
C ALA A 162 -8.64 -0.46 29.83
N LEU A 163 -7.51 -0.45 29.13
CA LEU A 163 -7.29 -1.24 27.92
C LEU A 163 -7.04 -2.73 28.18
N VAL A 164 -6.60 -3.12 29.37
CA VAL A 164 -6.46 -4.54 29.70
C VAL A 164 -7.80 -5.28 29.67
N HIS A 165 -8.92 -4.57 29.90
CA HIS A 165 -10.26 -5.15 29.85
C HIS A 165 -10.83 -5.32 28.43
N ILE A 166 -10.17 -4.77 27.40
CA ILE A 166 -10.58 -4.94 26.00
C ILE A 166 -10.08 -6.28 25.46
N ASP A 167 -10.95 -7.00 24.74
CA ASP A 167 -10.63 -8.34 24.23
C ASP A 167 -9.46 -8.31 23.25
N THR A 168 -9.55 -7.45 22.22
CA THR A 168 -8.51 -7.28 21.19
C THR A 168 -7.90 -5.89 21.27
N LEU A 169 -6.66 -5.79 21.74
CA LEU A 169 -5.89 -4.54 21.74
C LEU A 169 -4.95 -4.51 20.54
N VAL A 170 -5.09 -3.50 19.69
CA VAL A 170 -4.20 -3.25 18.55
C VAL A 170 -3.31 -2.05 18.87
N VAL A 171 -1.99 -2.24 18.77
CA VAL A 171 -1.00 -1.18 19.02
C VAL A 171 -0.28 -0.86 17.71
N LEU A 172 -0.44 0.37 17.24
CA LEU A 172 0.26 0.91 16.07
C LEU A 172 1.49 1.68 16.52
N MET A 173 2.53 1.75 15.68
CA MET A 173 3.75 2.54 15.96
C MET A 173 4.47 2.15 17.27
N GLY A 174 4.18 0.98 17.86
CA GLY A 174 4.72 0.54 19.14
C GLY A 174 5.90 -0.41 19.07
N MET A 175 6.65 -0.46 17.96
CA MET A 175 7.73 -1.45 17.80
C MET A 175 8.85 -1.24 18.82
N GLU A 176 9.29 0.00 19.03
CA GLU A 176 10.33 0.34 20.00
C GLU A 176 9.82 0.24 21.45
N ALA A 177 8.55 0.62 21.67
CA ALA A 177 7.89 0.56 22.97
C ALA A 177 7.36 -0.83 23.34
N LEU A 178 7.52 -1.85 22.49
CA LEU A 178 6.93 -3.18 22.69
C LEU A 178 7.24 -3.79 24.07
N PRO A 179 8.49 -3.76 24.59
CA PRO A 179 8.77 -4.27 25.93
C PRO A 179 7.94 -3.60 27.01
N ASN A 180 7.86 -2.26 26.98
CA ASN A 180 7.13 -1.47 27.96
C ASN A 180 5.61 -1.69 27.84
N VAL A 181 5.09 -1.87 26.63
CA VAL A 181 3.68 -2.22 26.39
C VAL A 181 3.36 -3.58 27.02
N VAL A 182 4.22 -4.58 26.83
CA VAL A 182 4.05 -5.92 27.41
C VAL A 182 4.10 -5.86 28.95
N GLU A 183 5.07 -5.14 29.51
CA GLU A 183 5.17 -4.94 30.96
C GLU A 183 3.93 -4.24 31.54
N ALA A 184 3.45 -3.19 30.88
CA ALA A 184 2.27 -2.44 31.32
C ALA A 184 1.01 -3.32 31.34
N VAL A 185 0.72 -4.05 30.25
CA VAL A 185 -0.48 -4.89 30.23
C VAL A 185 -0.42 -6.06 31.21
N LEU A 186 0.79 -6.61 31.46
CA LEU A 186 0.98 -7.64 32.49
C LEU A 186 0.77 -7.08 33.91
N ALA A 187 1.32 -5.89 34.19
CA ALA A 187 1.18 -5.23 35.48
C ALA A 187 -0.28 -4.89 35.82
N GLU A 188 -1.06 -4.48 34.81
CA GLU A 188 -2.48 -4.17 34.94
C GLU A 188 -3.38 -5.43 34.94
N GLY A 189 -2.80 -6.64 34.86
CA GLY A 189 -3.50 -7.90 35.12
C GLY A 189 -3.97 -8.68 33.88
N LYS A 190 -3.47 -8.38 32.68
CA LYS A 190 -3.69 -9.24 31.50
C LYS A 190 -3.01 -10.61 31.74
N PRO A 191 -3.68 -11.75 31.49
CA PRO A 191 -3.07 -13.08 31.68
C PRO A 191 -1.79 -13.24 30.85
N SER A 192 -0.74 -13.82 31.43
CA SER A 192 0.56 -13.91 30.77
C SER A 192 0.58 -14.81 29.53
N ASP A 193 -0.34 -15.76 29.44
CA ASP A 193 -0.57 -16.62 28.28
C ASP A 193 -1.44 -15.96 27.19
N THR A 194 -1.81 -14.69 27.35
CA THR A 194 -2.58 -13.95 26.34
C THR A 194 -1.83 -13.97 25.00
N PRO A 195 -2.46 -14.46 23.92
CA PRO A 195 -1.83 -14.51 22.61
C PRO A 195 -1.48 -13.12 22.07
N VAL A 196 -0.33 -13.04 21.41
CA VAL A 196 0.17 -11.82 20.77
C VAL A 196 0.66 -12.14 19.36
N ALA A 197 0.43 -11.24 18.42
CA ALA A 197 1.07 -11.29 17.11
C ALA A 197 1.52 -9.91 16.65
N LEU A 198 2.62 -9.88 15.90
CA LEU A 198 3.19 -8.70 15.27
C LEU A 198 3.26 -8.94 13.77
N VAL A 199 2.67 -8.04 13.00
CA VAL A 199 2.61 -8.12 11.53
C VAL A 199 3.37 -6.93 10.95
N ARG A 200 4.50 -7.22 10.30
CA ARG A 200 5.28 -6.26 9.53
C ARG A 200 4.84 -6.28 8.09
N TRP A 201 4.78 -5.10 7.46
CA TRP A 201 4.43 -4.97 6.03
C TRP A 201 3.16 -5.73 5.65
N GLY A 202 2.14 -5.63 6.51
CA GLY A 202 0.88 -6.34 6.31
C GLY A 202 0.30 -6.11 4.91
N THR A 203 -0.30 -7.16 4.34
CA THR A 203 -0.85 -7.19 2.97
C THR A 203 0.17 -7.20 1.84
N ARG A 204 1.46 -7.00 2.13
CA ARG A 204 2.50 -7.06 1.10
C ARG A 204 3.03 -8.49 0.92
N PRO A 205 3.55 -8.85 -0.27
CA PRO A 205 4.20 -10.13 -0.50
C PRO A 205 5.40 -10.41 0.41
N ASP A 206 6.02 -9.37 0.98
CA ASP A 206 7.11 -9.44 1.96
C ASP A 206 6.63 -9.22 3.41
N GLN A 207 5.36 -9.55 3.70
CA GLN A 207 4.81 -9.55 5.06
C GLN A 207 5.61 -10.52 5.95
N GLU A 208 5.89 -10.10 7.17
CA GLU A 208 6.48 -10.98 8.19
C GLU A 208 5.59 -10.96 9.42
N THR A 209 5.22 -12.16 9.91
CA THR A 209 4.38 -12.29 11.10
C THR A 209 5.10 -13.08 12.18
N VAL A 210 5.22 -12.49 13.37
CA VAL A 210 5.72 -13.18 14.57
C VAL A 210 4.56 -13.34 15.54
N SER A 211 4.24 -14.58 15.90
CA SER A 211 3.22 -14.91 16.90
C SER A 211 3.88 -15.37 18.20
N GLY A 212 3.17 -15.31 19.32
CA GLY A 212 3.62 -15.72 20.64
C GLY A 212 2.57 -15.40 21.70
N ASP A 213 3.02 -15.19 22.92
CA ASP A 213 2.22 -14.72 24.05
C ASP A 213 3.00 -13.62 24.80
N LEU A 214 2.38 -13.02 25.82
CA LEU A 214 3.00 -11.92 26.57
C LEU A 214 4.31 -12.32 27.25
N THR A 215 4.57 -13.60 27.53
CA THR A 215 5.83 -14.05 28.17
C THR A 215 7.02 -14.08 27.21
N ASN A 216 6.79 -14.35 25.92
CA ASN A 216 7.87 -14.65 24.98
C ASN A 216 7.93 -13.73 23.76
N ILE A 217 6.90 -12.93 23.50
CA ILE A 217 6.78 -12.21 22.23
C ILE A 217 7.97 -11.26 21.98
N VAL A 218 8.44 -10.56 23.01
CA VAL A 218 9.59 -9.65 22.90
C VAL A 218 10.85 -10.39 22.45
N ALA A 219 11.13 -11.55 23.05
CA ALA A 219 12.28 -12.37 22.68
C ALA A 219 12.14 -12.93 21.26
N ARG A 220 10.94 -13.39 20.87
CA ARG A 220 10.68 -13.93 19.53
C ARG A 220 10.83 -12.87 18.45
N VAL A 221 10.32 -11.67 18.69
CA VAL A 221 10.43 -10.51 17.79
C VAL A 221 11.90 -10.12 17.60
N LYS A 222 12.68 -10.08 18.68
CA LYS A 222 14.13 -9.82 18.63
C LYS A 222 14.89 -10.90 17.85
N ALA A 223 14.57 -12.17 18.09
CA ALA A 223 15.20 -13.29 17.39
C ALA A 223 14.88 -13.31 15.89
N ALA A 224 13.67 -12.90 15.51
CA ALA A 224 13.27 -12.74 14.11
C ALA A 224 13.86 -11.49 13.43
N GLY A 225 14.42 -10.55 14.19
CA GLY A 225 14.92 -9.29 13.64
C GLY A 225 13.82 -8.39 13.06
N LEU A 226 12.59 -8.51 13.55
CA LEU A 226 11.45 -7.75 13.05
C LEU A 226 11.64 -6.24 13.33
N GLN A 227 11.34 -5.40 12.35
CA GLN A 227 11.50 -3.95 12.43
C GLN A 227 10.23 -3.22 11.97
N ALA A 228 10.07 -1.96 12.39
CA ALA A 228 8.98 -1.10 11.94
C ALA A 228 8.91 -1.00 10.39
N PRO A 229 7.72 -0.78 9.81
CA PRO A 229 6.42 -0.61 10.46
C PRO A 229 5.77 -1.95 10.84
N VAL A 230 5.18 -2.01 12.05
CA VAL A 230 4.54 -3.21 12.60
C VAL A 230 3.20 -2.87 13.22
N VAL A 231 2.24 -3.76 13.06
CA VAL A 231 0.97 -3.78 13.80
C VAL A 231 1.06 -4.88 14.85
N THR A 232 0.92 -4.53 16.11
CA THR A 232 0.86 -5.50 17.22
C THR A 232 -0.61 -5.72 17.58
N VAL A 233 -1.00 -6.98 17.77
CA VAL A 233 -2.31 -7.36 18.32
C VAL A 233 -2.11 -8.22 19.55
N ILE A 234 -2.77 -7.86 20.64
CA ILE A 234 -2.77 -8.55 21.94
C ILE A 234 -4.21 -8.96 22.22
N GLY A 235 -4.45 -10.27 22.34
CA GLY A 235 -5.78 -10.78 22.61
C GLY A 235 -6.01 -12.18 22.02
N PRO A 236 -7.10 -12.86 22.42
CA PRO A 236 -7.34 -14.25 22.08
C PRO A 236 -7.50 -14.49 20.57
N VAL A 237 -7.87 -13.46 19.79
CA VAL A 237 -7.95 -13.56 18.33
C VAL A 237 -6.60 -13.83 17.65
N ALA A 238 -5.47 -13.45 18.26
CA ALA A 238 -4.15 -13.66 17.67
C ALA A 238 -3.82 -15.16 17.53
N ALA A 239 -4.38 -16.02 18.39
CA ALA A 239 -4.23 -17.48 18.29
C ALA A 239 -4.96 -18.08 17.09
N LEU A 240 -5.94 -17.38 16.49
CA LEU A 240 -6.70 -17.90 15.36
C LEU A 240 -5.88 -17.97 14.07
N ARG A 241 -4.75 -17.24 14.01
CA ARG A 241 -3.82 -17.26 12.87
C ARG A 241 -3.40 -18.67 12.47
N GLU A 242 -3.12 -19.54 13.43
CA GLU A 242 -2.67 -20.92 13.15
C GLU A 242 -3.65 -21.66 12.22
N LYS A 243 -4.95 -21.36 12.34
CA LYS A 243 -6.02 -22.00 11.58
C LYS A 243 -6.48 -21.19 10.36
N LEU A 244 -6.25 -19.88 10.36
CA LEU A 244 -6.81 -18.94 9.39
C LEU A 244 -5.75 -18.28 8.51
N GLN A 245 -4.47 -18.62 8.66
CA GLN A 245 -3.42 -18.15 7.76
C GLN A 245 -3.68 -18.65 6.33
N TRP A 246 -3.94 -17.70 5.43
CA TRP A 246 -4.29 -17.99 4.03
C TRP A 246 -3.39 -17.26 3.02
N PHE A 247 -2.74 -16.18 3.45
CA PHE A 247 -2.01 -15.27 2.56
C PHE A 247 -0.52 -15.60 2.49
N ASP A 248 0.15 -15.67 3.64
CA ASP A 248 1.59 -15.89 3.76
C ASP A 248 2.00 -17.37 3.75
N THR A 249 1.17 -18.20 3.10
CA THR A 249 1.38 -19.65 2.91
C THR A 249 1.63 -20.02 1.44
N GLY A 250 1.62 -19.04 0.53
CA GLY A 250 1.80 -19.26 -0.90
C GLY A 250 3.20 -19.81 -1.24
N PRO A 251 3.33 -20.61 -2.32
CA PRO A 251 4.59 -21.27 -2.67
C PRO A 251 5.70 -20.28 -3.06
N LEU A 252 5.33 -19.06 -3.48
CA LEU A 252 6.27 -18.00 -3.83
C LEU A 252 6.23 -16.81 -2.87
N PHE A 253 5.64 -16.99 -1.68
CA PHE A 253 5.55 -15.91 -0.70
C PHE A 253 6.94 -15.37 -0.32
N GLY A 254 7.06 -14.04 -0.24
CA GLY A 254 8.34 -13.35 0.02
C GLY A 254 9.33 -13.35 -1.16
N GLN A 255 9.05 -14.06 -2.26
CA GLN A 255 9.98 -14.13 -3.39
C GLN A 255 9.87 -12.91 -4.27
N ARG A 256 11.01 -12.30 -4.61
CA ARG A 256 11.11 -11.21 -5.57
C ARG A 256 11.50 -11.78 -6.93
N VAL A 257 10.66 -11.59 -7.94
CA VAL A 257 10.87 -12.19 -9.26
C VAL A 257 11.00 -11.08 -10.30
N LEU A 258 12.17 -10.98 -10.93
CA LEU A 258 12.40 -10.03 -12.03
C LEU A 258 11.76 -10.57 -13.31
N VAL A 259 10.86 -9.79 -13.92
CA VAL A 259 10.18 -10.11 -15.18
C VAL A 259 10.72 -9.21 -16.28
N THR A 260 11.49 -9.78 -17.21
CA THR A 260 12.22 -9.02 -18.24
C THR A 260 11.54 -9.00 -19.62
N ARG A 261 10.30 -9.50 -19.71
CA ARG A 261 9.54 -9.61 -20.97
C ARG A 261 9.03 -8.25 -21.46
N THR A 262 8.54 -8.22 -22.71
CA THR A 262 7.84 -7.04 -23.24
C THR A 262 6.64 -6.69 -22.36
N ARG A 263 6.29 -5.41 -22.28
CA ARG A 263 5.27 -4.88 -21.35
C ARG A 263 3.94 -5.64 -21.40
N GLN A 264 3.48 -6.01 -22.60
CA GLN A 264 2.24 -6.78 -22.79
C GLN A 264 2.31 -8.22 -22.28
N GLN A 265 3.48 -8.87 -22.32
CA GLN A 265 3.66 -10.24 -21.83
C GLN A 265 4.09 -10.30 -20.36
N ALA A 266 4.69 -9.21 -19.85
CA ALA A 266 5.10 -9.07 -18.47
C ALA A 266 3.86 -9.10 -17.54
N SER A 267 2.80 -8.38 -17.90
CA SER A 267 1.60 -8.26 -17.06
C SER A 267 0.95 -9.60 -16.71
N VAL A 268 0.76 -10.50 -17.70
CA VAL A 268 0.15 -11.82 -17.48
C VAL A 268 0.99 -12.67 -16.52
N LEU A 269 2.31 -12.72 -16.72
CA LEU A 269 3.21 -13.48 -15.86
C LEU A 269 3.28 -12.86 -14.46
N SER A 270 3.35 -11.53 -14.36
CA SER A 270 3.35 -10.81 -13.09
C SER A 270 2.08 -11.08 -12.29
N SER A 271 0.91 -11.10 -12.92
CA SER A 271 -0.35 -11.49 -12.26
C SER A 271 -0.28 -12.92 -11.73
N MET A 272 0.14 -13.87 -12.55
CA MET A 272 0.29 -15.28 -12.13
C MET A 272 1.29 -15.50 -10.99
N LEU A 273 2.35 -14.67 -10.93
CA LEU A 273 3.34 -14.67 -9.85
C LEU A 273 2.76 -14.08 -8.57
N THR A 274 2.05 -12.96 -8.68
CA THR A 274 1.38 -12.28 -7.57
C THR A 274 0.35 -13.18 -6.90
N GLU A 275 -0.48 -13.87 -7.70
CA GLU A 275 -1.46 -14.85 -7.20
C GLU A 275 -0.82 -16.00 -6.40
N ARG A 276 0.46 -16.29 -6.62
CA ARG A 276 1.23 -17.30 -5.88
C ARG A 276 2.01 -16.73 -4.70
N GLY A 277 1.85 -15.44 -4.40
CA GLY A 277 2.48 -14.74 -3.29
C GLY A 277 3.80 -14.05 -3.63
N ALA A 278 4.25 -14.05 -4.89
CA ALA A 278 5.50 -13.39 -5.27
C ALA A 278 5.33 -11.87 -5.41
N MET A 279 6.45 -11.16 -5.36
CA MET A 279 6.57 -9.76 -5.77
C MET A 279 7.25 -9.68 -7.15
N PRO A 280 6.49 -9.60 -8.26
CA PRO A 280 7.07 -9.37 -9.58
C PRO A 280 7.65 -7.95 -9.67
N ILE A 281 8.80 -7.82 -10.29
CA ILE A 281 9.43 -6.56 -10.65
C ILE A 281 9.54 -6.55 -12.17
N GLU A 282 8.71 -5.74 -12.83
CA GLU A 282 8.75 -5.63 -14.28
C GLU A 282 9.90 -4.70 -14.70
N LEU A 283 10.82 -5.24 -15.48
CA LEU A 283 11.91 -4.50 -16.09
C LEU A 283 11.96 -4.83 -17.58
N PRO A 284 11.09 -4.22 -18.41
CA PRO A 284 11.09 -4.48 -19.83
C PRO A 284 12.44 -4.05 -20.43
N THR A 285 13.21 -5.03 -20.90
CA THR A 285 14.55 -4.80 -21.48
C THR A 285 14.53 -4.64 -22.99
N ILE A 286 13.35 -4.78 -23.61
CA ILE A 286 13.15 -4.76 -25.05
C ILE A 286 11.96 -3.84 -25.36
N ALA A 287 12.20 -2.82 -26.18
CA ALA A 287 11.17 -2.04 -26.84
C ALA A 287 11.01 -2.55 -28.28
N ILE A 288 9.76 -2.69 -28.73
CA ILE A 288 9.45 -3.02 -30.12
C ILE A 288 8.89 -1.75 -30.74
N GLU A 289 9.63 -1.20 -31.69
CA GLU A 289 9.23 0.00 -32.42
C GLU A 289 8.96 -0.37 -33.89
N PRO A 290 7.97 0.27 -34.52
CA PRO A 290 7.78 0.15 -35.96
C PRO A 290 9.04 0.61 -36.69
N MET A 291 9.48 -0.14 -37.70
CA MET A 291 10.56 0.35 -38.57
C MET A 291 10.04 1.52 -39.41
N GLU A 292 10.77 2.64 -39.44
CA GLU A 292 10.38 3.86 -40.17
C GLU A 292 10.21 3.64 -41.67
N SER A 293 11.00 2.73 -42.28
CA SER A 293 10.86 2.40 -43.70
C SER A 293 10.01 1.14 -43.89
N GLY A 294 8.73 1.33 -44.19
CA GLY A 294 7.84 0.24 -44.60
C GLY A 294 8.27 -0.48 -45.89
N GLY A 295 9.29 -0.03 -46.61
CA GLY A 295 9.58 -0.44 -48.00
C GLY A 295 9.72 -1.95 -48.26
N ALA A 296 10.25 -2.75 -47.35
CA ALA A 296 10.31 -4.21 -47.52
C ALA A 296 8.97 -4.89 -47.19
N MET A 297 8.29 -4.39 -46.17
CA MET A 297 7.00 -4.89 -45.70
C MET A 297 5.87 -4.50 -46.64
N ASP A 298 5.86 -3.26 -47.13
CA ASP A 298 4.92 -2.74 -48.11
C ASP A 298 5.05 -3.48 -49.43
N LYS A 299 6.26 -3.79 -49.89
CA LYS A 299 6.48 -4.64 -51.06
C LYS A 299 5.95 -6.07 -50.86
N ALA A 300 6.15 -6.65 -49.67
CA ALA A 300 5.60 -7.96 -49.35
C ALA A 300 4.07 -7.94 -49.28
N LEU A 301 3.47 -6.84 -48.80
CA LEU A 301 2.04 -6.60 -48.80
C LEU A 301 1.47 -6.41 -50.21
N ASP A 302 2.19 -5.75 -51.12
CA ASP A 302 1.76 -5.57 -52.52
C ASP A 302 1.69 -6.90 -53.27
N GLY A 303 2.60 -7.82 -52.95
CA GLY A 303 2.64 -9.18 -53.51
C GLY A 303 1.94 -10.24 -52.66
N LEU A 304 1.06 -9.86 -51.73
CA LEU A 304 0.53 -10.81 -50.73
C LEU A 304 -0.16 -12.03 -51.36
N THR A 305 -0.84 -11.82 -52.48
CA THR A 305 -1.55 -12.85 -53.26
C THR A 305 -0.62 -13.78 -54.05
N ASP A 306 0.65 -13.39 -54.22
CA ASP A 306 1.65 -14.16 -54.96
C ASP A 306 2.26 -15.26 -54.08
N TYR A 307 2.11 -15.13 -52.76
CA TYR A 307 2.61 -16.10 -51.81
C TYR A 307 1.57 -17.21 -51.56
N ARG A 308 2.04 -18.46 -51.61
CA ARG A 308 1.22 -19.63 -51.22
C ARG A 308 1.07 -19.75 -49.70
N TRP A 309 2.04 -19.25 -48.94
CA TRP A 309 2.08 -19.31 -47.49
C TRP A 309 2.67 -18.02 -46.94
N THR A 310 2.02 -17.49 -45.91
CA THR A 310 2.54 -16.41 -45.06
C THR A 310 2.81 -16.99 -43.69
N VAL A 311 4.03 -16.82 -43.18
CA VAL A 311 4.45 -17.35 -41.88
C VAL A 311 4.82 -16.20 -40.96
N PHE A 312 4.21 -16.16 -39.79
CA PHE A 312 4.53 -15.20 -38.74
C PHE A 312 5.36 -15.88 -37.66
N THR A 313 6.49 -15.28 -37.30
CA THR A 313 7.42 -15.83 -36.29
C THR A 313 7.19 -15.27 -34.90
N SER A 314 6.34 -14.26 -34.75
CA SER A 314 5.97 -13.68 -33.45
C SER A 314 4.58 -13.07 -33.47
N ALA A 315 3.94 -12.99 -32.30
CA ALA A 315 2.67 -12.29 -32.13
C ALA A 315 2.78 -10.78 -32.48
N ASN A 316 3.94 -10.18 -32.22
CA ASN A 316 4.18 -8.77 -32.55
C ASN A 316 4.19 -8.55 -34.08
N SER A 317 4.77 -9.48 -34.84
CA SER A 317 4.78 -9.42 -36.31
C SER A 317 3.38 -9.49 -36.89
N VAL A 318 2.47 -10.24 -36.26
CA VAL A 318 1.05 -10.31 -36.66
C VAL A 318 0.37 -8.96 -36.45
N ALA A 319 0.53 -8.36 -35.26
CA ALA A 319 -0.09 -7.06 -34.94
C ALA A 319 0.37 -5.95 -35.89
N VAL A 320 1.68 -5.81 -36.09
CA VAL A 320 2.27 -4.80 -36.99
C VAL A 320 1.83 -5.04 -38.45
N PHE A 321 1.69 -6.31 -38.86
CA PHE A 321 1.19 -6.68 -40.18
C PHE A 321 -0.24 -6.19 -40.42
N PHE A 322 -1.16 -6.50 -39.51
CA PHE A 322 -2.55 -6.10 -39.67
C PHE A 322 -2.75 -4.58 -39.54
N GLU A 323 -2.01 -3.90 -38.66
CA GLU A 323 -2.03 -2.43 -38.60
C GLU A 323 -1.59 -1.80 -39.93
N ARG A 324 -0.52 -2.33 -40.54
CA ARG A 324 -0.01 -1.83 -41.83
C ARG A 324 -0.94 -2.19 -43.00
N LEU A 325 -1.54 -3.38 -42.98
CA LEU A 325 -2.52 -3.83 -43.98
C LEU A 325 -3.75 -2.91 -43.99
N ALA A 326 -4.31 -2.62 -42.80
CA ALA A 326 -5.42 -1.70 -42.63
C ALA A 326 -5.07 -0.27 -43.05
N ALA A 327 -3.89 0.23 -42.66
CA ALA A 327 -3.41 1.55 -43.07
C ALA A 327 -3.26 1.72 -44.59
N ARG A 328 -3.12 0.61 -45.33
CA ARG A 328 -3.03 0.59 -46.80
C ARG A 328 -4.33 0.21 -47.50
N GLY A 329 -5.39 -0.11 -46.77
CA GLY A 329 -6.68 -0.51 -47.34
C GLY A 329 -6.64 -1.85 -48.08
N LEU A 330 -5.82 -2.79 -47.60
CA LEU A 330 -5.66 -4.13 -48.18
C LEU A 330 -6.32 -5.24 -47.32
N ASP A 331 -7.11 -4.84 -46.31
CA ASP A 331 -7.96 -5.68 -45.45
C ASP A 331 -9.23 -6.13 -46.19
#